data_AF-A0A8T5UQN7-F1
#
_entry.id   AF-A0A8T5UQN7-F1
#
_cell.length_a   1.000
_cell.length_b   1.000
_cell.length_c   1.000
_cell.angle_alpha   90.00
_cell.angle_beta   90.00
_cell.angle_gamma   90.00
#
_symmetry.space_group_name_H-M   'P 1'
#
loop_
_entity.id
_entity.type
_entity.pdbx_description
1 polymer ?
#
loop_
_entity_poly.entity_id
_entity_poly.type
_entity_poly.pdbx_seq_one_letter_code
_entity_poly.pdbx_strand_id
1 'polypeptide(L)'
;IVHMRLGRFKELPKLANIDYSKHKTDKSLMNLAEDRETHASQFYEKNLKKIVNANVREIFFALSEVERDHIKIVKINFKFCFSSILNSRCKGS
;
A
#
# COMPACT_ATOMS: atom_id res chain seq x y z
N ILE A 1 1.13 -20.83 -11.13
CA ILE A 1 0.12 -21.76 -11.72
C ILE A 1 -1.31 -21.39 -11.31
N VAL A 2 -1.59 -21.09 -10.03
CA VAL A 2 -2.93 -20.68 -9.54
C VAL A 2 -3.44 -19.35 -10.16
N HIS A 3 -2.61 -18.30 -10.21
CA HIS A 3 -3.03 -16.98 -10.70
C HIS A 3 -3.42 -16.96 -12.19
N MET A 4 -2.79 -17.80 -13.02
CA MET A 4 -3.14 -17.92 -14.45
C MET A 4 -4.50 -18.60 -14.68
N ARG A 5 -4.81 -19.65 -13.90
CA ARG A 5 -6.13 -20.31 -13.93
C ARG A 5 -7.25 -19.39 -13.46
N LEU A 6 -7.02 -18.61 -12.40
CA LEU A 6 -8.03 -17.68 -11.87
C LEU A 6 -8.33 -16.52 -12.82
N GLY A 7 -7.31 -15.94 -13.45
CA GLY A 7 -7.49 -14.80 -14.36
C GLY A 7 -7.69 -15.15 -15.83
N ARG A 8 -7.71 -16.44 -16.19
CA ARG A 8 -7.68 -16.93 -17.59
C ARG A 8 -6.56 -16.30 -18.43
N PHE A 9 -5.41 -16.04 -17.80
CA PHE A 9 -4.27 -15.43 -18.49
C PHE A 9 -3.52 -16.48 -19.32
N LYS A 10 -3.20 -16.13 -20.57
CA LYS A 10 -2.35 -16.97 -21.44
C LYS A 10 -0.86 -16.85 -21.09
N GLU A 11 -0.48 -15.71 -20.53
CA GLU A 11 0.88 -15.39 -20.09
C GLU A 11 0.82 -14.64 -18.75
N LEU A 12 1.90 -14.69 -17.96
CA LEU A 12 1.94 -13.94 -16.71
C LEU A 12 1.81 -12.44 -16.98
N PRO A 13 0.98 -11.71 -16.22
CA PRO A 13 0.93 -10.26 -16.35
C PRO A 13 2.31 -9.68 -16.06
N LYS A 14 2.81 -8.83 -16.97
CA LYS A 14 4.06 -8.10 -16.77
C LYS A 14 3.87 -7.14 -15.59
N LEU A 15 4.63 -7.35 -14.53
CA LEU A 15 4.66 -6.44 -13.40
C LEU A 15 5.24 -5.09 -13.87
N ALA A 16 4.62 -3.99 -13.43
CA ALA A 16 5.17 -2.67 -13.68
C ALA A 16 6.47 -2.53 -12.87
N ASN A 17 7.57 -2.19 -13.54
CA ASN A 17 8.79 -1.76 -12.86
C ASN A 17 8.53 -0.35 -12.32
N ILE A 18 8.48 -0.23 -11.00
CA ILE A 18 8.31 1.07 -10.33
C ILE A 18 9.69 1.74 -10.27
N ASP A 19 9.81 2.90 -10.93
CA ASP A 19 11.00 3.72 -10.87
C ASP A 19 10.93 4.67 -9.67
N TYR A 20 11.73 4.37 -8.64
CA TYR A 20 11.81 5.18 -7.42
C TYR A 20 12.80 6.34 -7.52
N SER A 21 13.58 6.45 -8.62
CA SER A 21 14.64 7.47 -8.76
C SER A 21 14.13 8.91 -8.70
N LYS A 22 12.83 9.11 -8.97
CA LYS A 22 12.13 10.38 -8.90
C LYS A 22 11.83 10.84 -7.46
N HIS A 23 11.86 9.92 -6.49
CA HIS A 23 11.55 10.19 -5.09
C HIS A 23 12.84 10.36 -4.28
N LYS A 24 13.30 11.60 -4.16
CA LYS A 24 14.61 11.95 -3.57
C LYS A 24 14.61 12.15 -2.06
N THR A 25 13.45 12.02 -1.42
CA THR A 25 13.29 12.24 0.02
C THR A 25 12.47 11.13 0.65
N ASP A 26 12.76 10.80 1.90
CA ASP A 26 11.97 9.84 2.68
C ASP A 26 10.49 10.23 2.71
N LYS A 27 10.19 11.53 2.82
CA LYS A 27 8.82 12.04 2.71
C LYS A 27 8.16 11.67 1.38
N SER A 28 8.84 11.87 0.25
CA SER A 28 8.30 11.52 -1.06
C SER A 28 8.11 10.01 -1.26
N LEU A 29 8.92 9.17 -0.60
CA LEU A 29 8.77 7.72 -0.60
C LEU A 29 7.61 7.27 0.29
N MET A 30 7.44 7.89 1.47
CA MET A 30 6.34 7.61 2.39
C MET A 30 4.99 8.03 1.80
N ASN A 31 4.91 9.17 1.11
CA ASN A 31 3.70 9.57 0.39
C ASN A 31 3.35 8.57 -0.72
N LEU A 32 4.34 8.12 -1.50
CA LEU A 32 4.13 7.10 -2.53
C LEU A 32 3.65 5.77 -1.92
N ALA A 33 4.19 5.38 -0.77
CA ALA A 33 3.72 4.20 -0.05
C ALA A 33 2.25 4.37 0.40
N GLU A 34 1.91 5.48 1.04
CA GLU A 34 0.53 5.78 1.48
C GLU A 34 -0.48 5.74 0.31
N ASP A 35 -0.12 6.33 -0.83
CA ASP A 35 -0.97 6.33 -2.03
C ASP A 35 -1.22 4.91 -2.55
N ARG A 36 -0.19 4.05 -2.52
CA ARG A 36 -0.30 2.65 -2.97
C ARG A 36 -1.16 1.82 -2.03
N GLU A 37 -0.97 1.92 -0.72
CA GLU A 37 -1.78 1.17 0.25
C GLU A 37 -3.23 1.65 0.24
N THR A 38 -3.45 2.96 0.10
CA THR A 38 -4.79 3.54 -0.05
C THR A 38 -5.48 3.00 -1.31
N HIS A 39 -4.78 2.99 -2.44
CA HIS A 39 -5.30 2.44 -3.69
C HIS A 39 -5.67 0.96 -3.56
N ALA A 40 -4.80 0.15 -2.94
CA ALA A 40 -5.03 -1.27 -2.71
C ALA A 40 -6.24 -1.52 -1.79
N SER A 41 -6.33 -0.82 -0.66
CA SER A 41 -7.47 -0.90 0.27
C SER A 41 -8.80 -0.60 -0.43
N GLN A 42 -8.85 0.53 -1.16
CA GLN A 42 -10.04 0.94 -1.91
C GLN A 42 -10.42 -0.07 -3.00
N PHE A 43 -9.42 -0.65 -3.68
CA PHE A 43 -9.65 -1.70 -4.67
C PHE A 43 -10.34 -2.90 -4.04
N TYR A 44 -9.83 -3.42 -2.92
CA TYR A 44 -10.44 -4.56 -2.25
C TYR A 44 -11.84 -4.24 -1.74
N GLU A 45 -12.02 -3.11 -1.06
CA GLU A 45 -13.33 -2.67 -0.53
C GLU A 45 -14.40 -2.50 -1.62
N LYS A 46 -14.05 -1.88 -2.74
CA LYS A 46 -14.99 -1.68 -3.87
C LYS A 46 -15.41 -3.02 -4.49
N ASN A 47 -14.51 -3.99 -4.54
CA ASN A 47 -14.77 -5.29 -5.15
C ASN A 47 -15.48 -6.27 -4.20
N LEU A 48 -15.37 -6.09 -2.87
CA LEU A 48 -16.13 -6.89 -1.89
C LEU A 48 -17.62 -6.96 -2.21
N LYS A 49 -18.21 -5.84 -2.64
CA LYS A 49 -19.64 -5.74 -2.97
C LYS A 49 -20.03 -6.54 -4.22
N LYS A 50 -19.07 -6.91 -5.07
CA LYS A 50 -19.29 -7.57 -6.36
C LYS A 50 -18.97 -9.07 -6.33
N ILE A 51 -18.30 -9.54 -5.28
CA ILE A 51 -17.83 -10.93 -5.19
C ILE A 51 -18.94 -11.81 -4.62
N VAL A 52 -19.43 -12.75 -5.43
CA VAL A 52 -20.48 -13.70 -5.02
C VAL A 52 -19.92 -14.81 -4.12
N ASN A 53 -18.69 -15.26 -4.36
CA ASN A 53 -18.07 -16.34 -3.61
C ASN A 53 -17.63 -15.88 -2.21
N ALA A 54 -18.14 -16.53 -1.16
CA ALA A 54 -17.88 -16.16 0.23
C ALA A 54 -16.39 -16.22 0.61
N ASN A 55 -15.67 -17.27 0.18
CA ASN A 55 -14.24 -17.43 0.51
C ASN A 55 -13.39 -16.33 -0.16
N VAL A 56 -13.69 -15.99 -1.42
CA VAL A 56 -12.99 -14.91 -2.12
C VAL A 56 -13.30 -13.55 -1.48
N ARG A 57 -14.54 -13.37 -1.01
CA ARG A 57 -14.95 -12.16 -0.28
C ARG A 57 -14.19 -12.03 1.03
N GLU A 58 -14.06 -13.11 1.79
CA GLU A 58 -13.29 -13.13 3.04
C GLU A 58 -11.81 -12.80 2.82
N ILE A 59 -11.20 -13.36 1.77
CA ILE A 59 -9.82 -13.03 1.38
C ILE A 59 -9.69 -11.54 1.07
N PHE A 60 -10.59 -10.98 0.26
CA PHE A 60 -10.57 -9.54 -0.07
C PHE A 60 -10.76 -8.67 1.17
N PHE A 61 -11.59 -9.11 2.12
CA PHE A 61 -11.81 -8.39 3.37
C PHE A 61 -10.54 -8.38 4.22
N ALA A 62 -9.92 -9.54 4.42
CA ALA A 62 -8.66 -9.67 5.14
C ALA A 62 -7.54 -8.84 4.50
N LEU A 63 -7.42 -8.85 3.18
CA LEU A 63 -6.46 -8.00 2.46
C LEU A 63 -6.74 -6.51 2.70
N SER A 64 -8.00 -6.08 2.66
CA SER A 64 -8.34 -4.67 2.94
C SER A 64 -7.98 -4.24 4.37
N GLU A 65 -8.12 -5.11 5.37
CA GLU A 65 -7.69 -4.82 6.74
C GLU A 65 -6.17 -4.67 6.83
N VAL A 66 -5.41 -5.57 6.19
CA VAL A 66 -3.94 -5.51 6.14
C VAL A 66 -3.47 -4.18 5.54
N GLU A 67 -4.06 -3.74 4.42
CA GLU A 67 -3.67 -2.45 3.81
C GLU A 67 -4.05 -1.24 4.69
N ARG A 68 -5.17 -1.31 5.43
CA ARG A 68 -5.51 -0.28 6.43
C ARG A 68 -4.47 -0.19 7.53
N ASP A 69 -3.92 -1.31 7.98
CA ASP A 69 -2.85 -1.34 8.98
C ASP A 69 -1.53 -0.80 8.41
N HIS A 70 -1.19 -1.13 7.16
CA HIS A 70 -0.06 -0.52 6.47
C HIS A 70 -0.18 1.02 6.39
N ILE A 71 -1.35 1.56 6.05
CA ILE A 71 -1.59 3.02 6.06
C ILE A 71 -1.33 3.62 7.45
N LYS A 72 -1.79 2.97 8.53
CA LYS A 72 -1.54 3.44 9.90
C LYS A 72 -0.04 3.45 10.20
N ILE A 73 0.69 2.40 9.82
CA ILE A 73 2.14 2.29 10.03
C ILE A 73 2.87 3.41 9.26
N VAL A 74 2.54 3.62 7.98
CA VAL A 74 3.13 4.70 7.17
C VAL A 74 2.91 6.07 7.84
N LYS A 75 1.70 6.34 8.33
CA LYS A 75 1.39 7.59 9.05
C LYS A 75 2.13 7.74 10.36
N ILE A 76 2.26 6.66 11.15
CA ILE A 76 3.01 6.67 12.40
C ILE A 76 4.50 6.93 12.13
N ASN A 77 5.08 6.22 11.17
CA ASN A 77 6.48 6.37 10.79
C ASN A 77 6.76 7.77 10.23
N PHE A 78 5.83 8.33 9.46
CA PHE A 78 5.92 9.71 9.01
C PHE A 78 5.96 10.71 10.18
N LYS A 79 5.06 10.53 11.17
CA LYS A 79 5.00 11.38 12.36
C LYS A 79 6.25 11.26 13.22
N PHE A 80 6.76 10.05 13.41
CA PHE A 80 7.98 9.79 14.18
C PHE A 80 9.21 10.39 13.49
N CYS A 81 9.38 10.13 12.19
CA CYS A 81 10.51 10.67 11.42
C CYS A 81 10.52 12.21 11.46
N PHE A 82 9.35 12.85 11.34
CA PHE A 82 9.22 14.29 11.41
C PHE A 82 9.53 14.88 12.79
N SER A 83 9.11 14.22 13.89
CA SER A 83 9.41 14.69 15.25
C SER A 83 10.90 14.56 15.59
N SER A 84 11.59 13.51 15.12
CA SER A 84 13.05 13.38 15.25
C SER A 84 13.83 14.41 14.43
N ILE A 85 13.32 14.83 13.26
CA ILE A 85 13.94 15.88 12.43
C ILE A 85 13.76 17.27 13.06
N LEU A 86 12.61 17.55 13.69
CA LEU A 86 12.41 18.80 14.43
C LEU A 86 13.32 18.87 15.67
N ASN A 87 13.44 17.76 16.42
CA ASN A 87 14.31 17.71 17.60
C ASN A 87 15.80 17.85 17.27
N SER A 88 16.27 17.34 16.14
CA SER A 88 17.66 17.51 15.70
C SER A 88 17.95 18.91 15.15
N ARG A 89 16.94 19.67 14.70
CA ARG A 89 17.09 21.10 14.35
C ARG A 89 17.01 22.05 15.55
N CYS A 90 16.32 21.68 16.64
CA CYS A 90 16.21 22.53 17.84
C CYS A 90 17.40 22.42 18.83
N LYS A 91 18.37 21.53 18.60
CA LYS A 91 19.60 21.43 19.42
C LYS A 91 20.79 22.25 18.92
N GLY A 92 20.56 23.17 17.98
CA GLY A 92 21.57 24.10 17.50
C GLY A 92 21.07 25.54 17.57
N SER A 93 21.04 26.12 18.78
CA SER A 93 21.01 27.56 19.08
C SER A 93 21.34 27.76 20.54
#